data_AF-A0A0Q5FGA6-F1
#
_entry.id   AF-A0A0Q5FGA6-F1
#
_cell.length_a   1.000
_cell.length_b   1.000
_cell.length_c   1.000
_cell.angle_alpha   90.00
_cell.angle_beta   90.00
_cell.angle_gamma   90.00
#
_symmetry.space_group_name_H-M   'P 1'
#
loop_
_entity.id
_entity.type
_entity.pdbx_description
1 polymer ?
#
loop_
_entity_poly.entity_id
_entity_poly.type
_entity_poly.pdbx_seq_one_letter_code
_entity_poly.pdbx_strand_id
1 'polypeptide(L)'
;MAIGLIQILNEVPGFSVPGDIAITGYDNNHFASESAIPISTVSQPGEEMGAVAADLLLERIANPGAPARNVTLEPRLLPRTSTLGEMWRRD
;
A
#
# COMPACT_ATOMS: atom_id res chain seq x y z
N MET A 1 -1.22 10.36 -2.30
CA MET A 1 -0.06 11.20 -2.67
C MET A 1 0.72 10.69 -3.87
N ALA A 2 1.19 9.43 -3.88
CA ALA A 2 2.02 8.90 -4.98
C ALA A 2 1.41 9.06 -6.39
N ILE A 3 0.09 8.89 -6.52
CA ILE A 3 -0.63 9.06 -7.80
C ILE A 3 -0.48 10.48 -8.36
N GLY A 4 -0.65 11.50 -7.52
CA GLY A 4 -0.51 12.89 -7.95
C GLY A 4 0.91 13.23 -8.41
N LEU A 5 1.92 12.65 -7.75
CA LEU A 5 3.31 12.79 -8.19
C LEU A 5 3.53 12.15 -9.56
N ILE A 6 3.03 10.93 -9.77
CA ILE A 6 3.12 10.26 -11.08
C ILE A 6 2.39 11.05 -12.16
N GLN A 7 1.20 11.57 -11.87
CA GLN A 7 0.43 12.38 -12.83
C GLN A 7 1.24 13.59 -13.30
N ILE A 8 1.83 14.35 -12.38
CA ILE A 8 2.63 15.53 -12.71
C ILE A 8 3.91 15.15 -13.45
N LEU A 9 4.65 14.14 -12.98
CA LEU A 9 5.90 13.73 -13.62
C LEU A 9 5.69 13.15 -15.02
N ASN A 10 4.55 12.50 -15.27
CA ASN A 10 4.21 11.99 -16.59
C ASN A 10 3.88 13.09 -17.61
N GLU A 11 3.62 14.32 -17.15
CA GLU A 11 3.44 15.49 -18.02
C GLU A 11 4.77 16.22 -18.31
N VAL A 12 5.86 15.89 -17.61
CA VAL A 12 7.18 16.53 -17.80
C VAL A 12 7.89 15.91 -19.01
N PRO A 13 8.13 16.67 -20.10
CA PRO A 13 8.79 16.12 -21.28
C PRO A 13 10.20 15.61 -20.99
N GLY A 14 10.50 14.39 -21.44
CA GLY A 14 11.81 13.76 -21.26
C GLY A 14 12.04 13.16 -19.87
N PHE A 15 11.06 13.23 -18.97
CA PHE A 15 11.11 12.58 -17.66
C PHE A 15 10.44 11.20 -17.70
N SER A 16 10.97 10.24 -16.95
CA SER A 16 10.52 8.86 -16.92
C SER A 16 10.46 8.30 -15.50
N VAL A 17 9.35 7.64 -15.19
CA VAL A 17 9.22 6.79 -14.00
C VAL A 17 9.14 5.35 -14.50
N PRO A 18 10.01 4.43 -14.05
CA PRO A 18 10.99 4.58 -12.98
C PRO A 18 12.38 5.08 -13.41
N GLY A 19 12.61 5.37 -14.69
CA GLY A 19 13.95 5.57 -15.25
C GLY A 19 14.78 6.67 -14.59
N ASP A 20 14.17 7.84 -14.37
CA ASP A 20 14.81 8.97 -13.69
C ASP A 20 14.55 8.94 -12.18
N ILE A 21 13.34 8.53 -11.78
CA ILE A 21 12.99 8.34 -10.37
C ILE A 21 12.05 7.15 -10.21
N ALA A 22 12.43 6.23 -9.33
CA ALA A 22 11.55 5.16 -8.87
C ALA A 22 10.62 5.70 -7.77
N ILE A 23 9.34 5.28 -7.81
CA ILE A 23 8.31 5.75 -6.88
C ILE A 23 7.64 4.57 -6.20
N THR A 24 7.54 4.61 -4.89
CA THR A 24 6.69 3.70 -4.10
C THR A 24 5.60 4.48 -3.37
N GLY A 25 4.45 3.83 -3.18
CA GLY A 25 3.33 4.33 -2.40
C GLY A 25 3.04 3.46 -1.17
N TYR A 26 1.87 3.71 -0.58
CA TYR A 26 1.33 3.03 0.58
C TYR A 26 -0.16 2.73 0.34
N ASP A 27 -0.78 1.88 1.16
CA ASP A 27 -2.20 1.46 1.19
C ASP A 27 -2.69 0.46 0.13
N ASN A 28 -2.06 0.38 -1.05
CA ASN A 28 -2.51 -0.49 -2.14
C ASN A 28 -4.00 -0.30 -2.52
N ASN A 29 -4.46 0.95 -2.59
CA ASN A 29 -5.80 1.21 -3.12
C ASN A 29 -5.88 0.94 -4.63
N HIS A 30 -7.10 0.86 -5.16
CA HIS A 30 -7.37 0.57 -6.57
C HIS A 30 -6.65 1.51 -7.56
N PHE A 31 -6.53 2.79 -7.20
CA PHE A 31 -5.82 3.76 -8.02
C PHE A 31 -4.31 3.46 -8.14
N ALA A 32 -3.71 2.78 -7.16
CA ALA A 32 -2.31 2.37 -7.23
C ALA A 32 -2.08 1.29 -8.31
N SER A 33 -3.05 0.42 -8.58
CA SER A 33 -2.93 -0.59 -9.64
C SER A 33 -3.33 -0.12 -11.03
N GLU A 34 -4.08 0.99 -11.11
CA GLU A 34 -4.75 1.43 -12.35
C GLU A 34 -4.28 2.79 -12.88
N SER A 35 -3.33 3.43 -12.21
CA SER A 35 -2.67 4.62 -12.74
C SER A 35 -1.93 4.34 -14.05
N ALA A 36 -1.70 5.40 -14.85
CA ALA A 36 -0.96 5.33 -16.11
C ALA A 36 0.40 4.60 -15.96
N ILE A 37 1.04 4.77 -14.80
CA ILE A 37 2.18 3.98 -14.34
C ILE A 37 1.76 3.29 -13.04
N PRO A 38 1.50 1.96 -13.05
CA PRO A 38 1.11 1.23 -11.85
C PRO A 38 2.14 1.35 -10.73
N ILE A 39 1.66 1.64 -9.52
CA ILE A 39 2.45 2.09 -8.37
C ILE A 39 2.84 0.91 -7.49
N SER A 40 4.14 0.69 -7.35
CA SER A 40 4.69 -0.17 -6.30
C SER A 40 4.26 0.34 -4.94
N THR A 41 3.81 -0.52 -4.04
CA THR A 41 3.17 -0.05 -2.80
C THR A 41 3.40 -1.00 -1.64
N VAL A 42 3.47 -0.46 -0.43
CA VAL A 42 3.36 -1.25 0.79
C VAL A 42 1.87 -1.42 1.09
N SER A 43 1.36 -2.64 0.91
CA SER A 43 -0.01 -3.04 1.20
C SER A 43 -0.14 -3.40 2.67
N GLN A 44 -1.02 -2.70 3.38
CA GLN A 44 -1.40 -3.04 4.74
C GLN A 44 -2.44 -4.19 4.71
N PRO A 45 -2.44 -5.11 5.68
CA PRO A 45 -3.44 -6.18 5.77
C PRO A 45 -4.75 -5.65 6.38
N GLY A 46 -5.40 -4.70 5.70
CA GLY A 46 -6.52 -3.93 6.27
C GLY A 46 -7.72 -4.77 6.71
N GLU A 47 -8.03 -5.85 5.98
CA GLU A 47 -9.09 -6.79 6.34
C GLU A 47 -8.76 -7.52 7.65
N GLU A 48 -7.54 -8.04 7.77
CA GLU A 48 -7.03 -8.70 8.98
C GLU A 48 -6.96 -7.73 10.16
N MET A 49 -6.54 -6.48 9.93
CA MET A 49 -6.55 -5.42 10.94
C MET A 49 -7.96 -5.21 11.50
N GLY A 50 -8.97 -5.15 10.63
CA GLY A 50 -10.36 -5.00 11.03
C GLY A 50 -10.88 -6.19 11.85
N ALA A 51 -10.59 -7.41 11.41
CA ALA A 51 -10.96 -8.63 12.11
C ALA A 51 -10.33 -8.70 13.51
N VAL A 52 -9.01 -8.49 13.60
CA VAL A 52 -8.27 -8.48 14.87
C VAL A 52 -8.78 -7.37 15.80
N ALA A 53 -9.08 -6.18 15.27
CA ALA A 53 -9.62 -5.09 16.08
C ALA A 53 -11.00 -5.43 16.65
N ALA A 54 -11.88 -6.06 15.87
CA ALA A 54 -13.19 -6.52 16.34
C ALA A 54 -13.05 -7.58 17.44
N ASP A 55 -12.16 -8.56 17.26
CA ASP A 55 -11.90 -9.60 18.27
C ASP A 55 -11.38 -9.00 19.58
N LEU A 56 -10.40 -8.08 19.50
CA LEU A 56 -9.86 -7.39 20.67
C LEU A 56 -10.93 -6.57 21.42
N LEU A 57 -11.85 -5.95 20.69
CA LEU A 57 -12.97 -5.21 21.28
C LEU A 57 -13.94 -6.15 22.01
N LEU A 58 -14.34 -7.25 21.37
CA LEU A 58 -15.25 -8.24 21.96
C LEU A 58 -14.65 -8.88 23.21
N GLU A 59 -13.36 -9.23 23.19
CA GLU A 59 -12.63 -9.73 24.36
C GLU A 59 -12.63 -8.71 25.51
N ARG A 60 -12.44 -7.42 25.21
CA ARG A 60 -12.43 -6.37 26.23
C ARG A 60 -13.81 -6.14 26.85
N ILE A 61 -14.88 -6.22 26.05
CA ILE A 61 -16.26 -6.12 26.55
C ILE A 61 -16.56 -7.30 27.48
N ALA A 62 -16.15 -8.51 27.11
CA ALA A 62 -16.33 -9.71 27.94
C ALA A 62 -15.48 -9.66 29.22
N ASN A 63 -14.28 -9.08 29.17
CA ASN A 63 -13.34 -9.01 30.29
C ASN A 63 -12.75 -7.61 30.48
N PRO A 64 -13.50 -6.65 31.07
CA PRO A 64 -13.05 -5.26 31.18
C PRO A 64 -11.76 -5.05 31.98
N GLY A 65 -11.44 -5.97 32.91
CA GLY A 65 -10.23 -5.94 33.73
C GLY A 65 -9.01 -6.63 33.12
N ALA A 66 -9.13 -7.21 31.92
CA ALA A 66 -8.01 -7.85 31.25
C ALA A 66 -6.94 -6.81 30.82
N PRO A 67 -5.64 -7.18 30.83
CA PRO A 67 -4.58 -6.30 30.34
C PRO A 67 -4.80 -5.83 28.90
N ALA A 68 -4.30 -4.65 28.56
CA ALA A 68 -4.28 -4.19 27.17
C ALA A 68 -3.38 -5.10 26.32
N ARG A 69 -3.87 -5.44 25.12
CA ARG A 69 -3.14 -6.23 24.13
C ARG A 69 -2.77 -5.35 22.95
N ASN A 70 -1.56 -5.54 22.45
CA ASN A 70 -1.09 -4.96 21.19
C ASN A 70 -0.86 -6.11 20.21
N VAL A 71 -1.35 -5.94 18.99
CA VAL A 71 -1.12 -6.88 17.89
C VAL A 71 -0.45 -6.12 16.76
N THR A 72 0.65 -6.66 16.24
CA THR A 72 1.37 -6.13 15.09
C THR A 72 1.15 -7.07 13.91
N LEU A 73 0.68 -6.53 12.80
CA LEU A 73 0.44 -7.28 11.56
C LEU A 73 1.46 -6.87 10.51
N GLU A 74 1.97 -7.86 9.78
CA GLU A 74 3.05 -7.65 8.80
C GLU A 74 2.48 -7.11 7.47
N PRO A 75 2.96 -5.97 6.95
CA PRO A 75 2.57 -5.48 5.64
C PRO A 75 3.27 -6.27 4.53
N ARG A 76 2.86 -6.04 3.27
CA ARG A 76 3.50 -6.65 2.10
C ARG A 76 3.92 -5.59 1.10
N LEU A 77 5.17 -5.63 0.66
CA LEU A 77 5.59 -4.85 -0.50
C LEU A 77 5.06 -5.51 -1.76
N LEU A 78 4.38 -4.73 -2.60
CA LEU A 78 3.86 -5.12 -3.90
C LEU A 78 4.58 -4.31 -4.98
N PRO A 79 5.65 -4.84 -5.59
CA PRO A 79 6.35 -4.18 -6.68
C PRO A 79 5.50 -4.10 -7.95
N ARG A 80 5.56 -2.96 -8.65
CA ARG A 80 4.91 -2.69 -9.94
C ARG A 80 5.82 -1.87 -10.86
N THR A 81 5.28 -1.39 -11.99
CA THR A 81 6.00 -0.60 -13.00
C THR A 81 6.77 0.57 -12.40
N SER A 82 6.23 1.29 -11.42
CA SER A 82 6.86 2.50 -10.87
C SER A 82 8.18 2.27 -10.12
N THR A 83 8.57 1.01 -9.86
CA THR A 83 9.93 0.67 -9.38
C THR A 83 10.62 -0.40 -10.22
N LEU A 84 9.88 -1.27 -10.92
CA LEU A 84 10.45 -2.37 -11.71
C LEU A 84 10.54 -2.09 -13.21
N GLY A 85 9.84 -1.07 -13.72
CA GLY A 85 9.79 -0.74 -15.13
C GLY A 85 9.29 -1.93 -15.97
N GLU A 86 10.03 -2.26 -17.03
CA GLU A 86 9.73 -3.36 -17.94
C GLU A 86 9.80 -4.76 -17.30
N MET A 87 10.43 -4.89 -16.12
CA MET A 87 10.49 -6.18 -15.42
C MET A 87 9.15 -6.56 -14.78
N TRP A 88 8.23 -5.60 -14.60
CA TRP A 88 6.91 -5.90 -14.04
C TRP A 88 6.01 -6.56 -15.08
N ARG A 89 5.43 -7.70 -14.71
CA ARG A 89 4.39 -8.37 -15.50
C ARG A 89 3.07 -8.32 -14.75
N ARG A 90 2.02 -7.99 -15.49
CA ARG A 90 0.64 -7.93 -15.01
C ARG A 90 0.03 -9.32 -15.23
N ASP A 91 0.50 -10.26 -14.42
CA ASP A 91 -0.03 -11.63 -14.39
C ASP A 91 -1.40 -11.65 -13.68
#